data_AF-A0A6L2Q4D1-F1
#
_entry.id   AF-A0A6L2Q4D1-F1
#
_cell.length_a   1.000
_cell.length_b   1.000
_cell.length_c   1.000
_cell.angle_alpha   90.00
_cell.angle_beta   90.00
_cell.angle_gamma   90.00
#
_symmetry.space_group_name_H-M   'P 1'
#
loop_
_entity.id
_entity.type
_entity.pdbx_description
1 polymer ?
#
loop_
_entity_poly.entity_id
_entity_poly.type
_entity_poly.pdbx_seq_one_letter_code
_entity_poly.pdbx_strand_id
1 'polypeptide(L)'
;MEDQVPDIGTLGVTFMKWLQPKRPLRPIRKERKKVTMQNLAGQEVKVIVNVIHAFEVPVRKDVDTIAGGQQSPPFSMVPVRPFVEVSFQGVSARTMAAEGANPTWNQNLQLLLKPPSGDYSPGSLQSIQDNLYLHLFDEIIVDLLEDDRMRETNIHQRLERNWLGSLQIPFSTLYFNSRIEGTFKLYSPPVLLGYEKAAHHQFSGITVSGDSQQTLPPRDATFLSLFITIQPALNPPEPFKEKLESNELAFMEEHLENWELQVAKQVPHRKVKTLVIDISGKSVCITRFFRPLAPPVLLAGQQATEEMAARFVSMIPVIGGSTLFPGLFDIWLTSDQVLRLLSGDSEDHAVLLCCFLMYLGKKAWLLLGTGIPHGPTAYVLTREEEQHGFNYWLWDAASGQKYSIQDSFCPLQKVFCLINDENVWANVQREELPRHTRFNVTHRSDWWPVFGRNVAAPMGSVQPATLDYIATSVSATQMLQDRIEKQLKDSLMKWRKTSRTLWNRYCIATLRKLLPALEHAMWNSQNLSSPNHIQELQHILGSHKMCGFPINLPYTNMEAIVEAMKATGVHYNENPDVEFALAVYIHPFPNNVLSVWVYVASLIKRR
;
A
#
# COMPACT_ATOMS: atom_id res chain seq x y z
N MET A 1 40.30 1.44 -62.86
CA MET A 1 39.20 2.24 -63.44
C MET A 1 38.72 3.17 -62.34
N GLU A 2 38.55 4.43 -62.70
CA GLU A 2 38.44 5.61 -61.84
C GLU A 2 37.21 5.58 -60.93
N ASP A 3 37.40 6.02 -59.68
CA ASP A 3 36.29 6.41 -58.80
C ASP A 3 35.72 7.74 -59.31
N GLN A 4 34.42 7.73 -59.64
CA GLN A 4 33.66 8.91 -60.03
C GLN A 4 33.63 9.95 -58.90
N VAL A 5 33.94 11.20 -59.26
CA VAL A 5 33.81 12.38 -58.40
C VAL A 5 32.34 12.57 -58.01
N PRO A 6 32.01 12.75 -56.70
CA PRO A 6 30.66 13.08 -56.30
C PRO A 6 30.29 14.52 -56.71
N ASP A 7 29.10 14.64 -57.30
CA ASP A 7 28.49 15.85 -57.83
C ASP A 7 28.26 16.94 -56.76
N ILE A 8 28.47 18.20 -57.16
CA ILE A 8 28.42 19.42 -56.34
C ILE A 8 27.00 19.70 -55.81
N GLY A 9 25.97 19.02 -56.32
CA GLY A 9 24.59 19.07 -55.81
C GLY A 9 24.39 18.43 -54.42
N THR A 10 25.32 17.59 -53.95
CA THR A 10 25.17 16.81 -52.71
C THR A 10 25.66 17.53 -51.44
N LEU A 11 26.38 18.66 -51.58
CA LEU A 11 26.91 19.43 -50.45
C LEU A 11 25.91 20.42 -49.84
N GLY A 12 24.91 20.87 -50.63
CA GLY A 12 23.90 21.83 -50.16
C GLY A 12 22.87 21.25 -49.18
N VAL A 13 22.59 19.94 -49.28
CA VAL A 13 21.56 19.28 -48.45
C VAL A 13 22.09 18.88 -47.08
N THR A 14 23.41 18.70 -46.92
CA THR A 14 24.03 18.31 -45.65
C THR A 14 24.21 19.51 -44.71
N PHE A 15 24.36 20.74 -45.22
CA PHE A 15 24.45 21.95 -44.40
C PHE A 15 23.12 22.39 -43.78
N MET A 16 21.98 22.05 -44.40
CA MET A 16 20.65 22.44 -43.92
C MET A 16 20.17 21.58 -42.72
N LYS A 17 20.82 20.44 -42.44
CA LYS A 17 20.60 19.65 -41.21
C LYS A 17 21.25 20.24 -39.96
N TRP A 18 22.23 21.14 -40.09
CA TRP A 18 22.87 21.79 -38.95
C TRP A 18 22.03 22.95 -38.37
N LEU A 19 21.11 23.50 -39.18
CA LEU A 19 20.18 24.57 -38.80
C LEU A 19 18.84 24.06 -38.23
N GLN A 20 18.65 22.74 -38.12
CA GLN A 20 17.47 22.20 -37.43
C GLN A 20 17.66 22.33 -35.91
N PRO A 21 16.67 22.89 -35.19
CA PRO A 21 16.77 23.01 -33.73
C PRO A 21 16.90 21.60 -33.14
N LYS A 22 18.07 21.29 -32.58
CA LYS A 22 18.34 20.03 -31.89
C LYS A 22 17.25 19.83 -30.84
N ARG A 23 16.39 18.81 -31.03
CA ARG A 23 15.47 18.35 -29.99
C ARG A 23 16.30 18.01 -28.76
N PRO A 24 16.09 18.66 -27.61
CA PRO A 24 16.84 18.33 -26.42
C PRO A 24 16.50 16.90 -26.00
N LEU A 25 17.52 16.05 -25.85
CA LEU A 25 17.40 14.66 -25.37
C LEU A 25 16.81 14.57 -23.95
N ARG A 26 16.70 15.71 -23.26
CA ARG A 26 15.87 15.92 -22.06
C ARG A 26 15.01 17.15 -22.29
N PRO A 27 13.75 17.01 -22.72
CA PRO A 27 12.86 18.17 -22.80
C PRO A 27 12.73 18.77 -21.39
N ILE A 28 13.08 20.05 -21.26
CA ILE A 28 12.79 20.81 -20.05
C ILE A 28 11.27 20.88 -19.97
N ARG A 29 10.67 20.09 -19.07
CA ARG A 29 9.23 20.14 -18.81
C ARG A 29 8.92 21.54 -18.32
N LYS A 30 8.20 22.33 -19.14
CA LYS A 30 7.53 23.54 -18.64
C LYS A 30 6.53 23.10 -17.58
N GLU A 31 6.67 23.63 -16.37
CA GLU A 31 5.62 23.49 -15.37
C GLU A 31 4.31 24.02 -15.96
N ARG A 32 3.26 23.21 -15.90
CA ARG A 32 1.96 23.57 -16.47
C ARG A 32 1.39 24.76 -15.69
N LYS A 33 0.78 25.71 -16.39
CA LYS A 33 0.06 26.82 -15.76
C LYS A 33 -1.01 26.24 -14.83
N LYS A 34 -0.83 26.45 -13.54
CA LYS A 34 -1.79 26.12 -12.48
C LYS A 34 -2.97 27.08 -12.66
N VAL A 35 -4.18 26.55 -12.81
CA VAL A 35 -5.39 27.36 -13.03
C VAL A 35 -6.03 27.63 -11.66
N THR A 36 -6.29 28.90 -11.35
CA THR A 36 -7.07 29.29 -10.17
C THR A 36 -8.53 28.87 -10.34
N MET A 37 -9.12 28.29 -9.29
CA MET A 37 -10.42 27.59 -9.32
C MET A 37 -11.61 28.44 -9.81
N GLN A 38 -11.49 29.77 -9.82
CA GLN A 38 -12.49 30.69 -10.38
C GLN A 38 -12.74 30.47 -11.89
N ASN A 39 -11.82 29.79 -12.60
CA ASN A 39 -11.93 29.47 -14.02
C ASN A 39 -12.36 28.01 -14.32
N LEU A 40 -12.73 27.20 -13.31
CA LEU A 40 -13.20 25.82 -13.52
C LEU A 40 -14.70 25.69 -13.84
N ALA A 41 -15.45 26.79 -13.84
CA ALA A 41 -16.87 26.75 -14.19
C ALA A 41 -17.07 26.18 -15.61
N GLY A 42 -17.58 24.95 -15.70
CA GLY A 42 -17.84 24.23 -16.95
C GLY A 42 -16.72 23.28 -17.43
N GLN A 43 -15.62 23.10 -16.69
CA GLN A 43 -14.59 22.11 -17.05
C GLN A 43 -14.76 20.79 -16.28
N GLU A 44 -14.69 19.67 -17.01
CA GLU A 44 -14.63 18.33 -16.41
C GLU A 44 -13.25 18.08 -15.79
N VAL A 45 -13.22 17.71 -14.52
CA VAL A 45 -12.00 17.25 -13.85
C VAL A 45 -11.85 15.74 -14.04
N LYS A 46 -10.69 15.30 -14.50
CA LYS A 46 -10.39 13.89 -14.81
C LYS A 46 -9.19 13.41 -14.02
N VAL A 47 -9.28 12.20 -13.48
CA VAL A 47 -8.13 11.45 -12.96
C VAL A 47 -7.54 10.66 -14.12
N ILE A 48 -6.27 10.91 -14.43
CA ILE A 48 -5.53 10.23 -15.48
C ILE A 48 -4.59 9.24 -14.82
N VAL A 49 -4.71 7.97 -15.19
CA VAL A 49 -3.87 6.87 -14.70
C VAL A 49 -3.15 6.25 -15.88
N ASN A 50 -1.83 6.45 -15.96
CA ASN A 50 -0.97 5.74 -16.90
C ASN A 50 -0.41 4.48 -16.23
N VAL A 51 -0.84 3.32 -16.74
CA VAL A 51 -0.38 2.01 -16.28
C VAL A 51 0.81 1.59 -17.15
N ILE A 52 2.01 1.56 -16.57
CA ILE A 52 3.26 1.39 -17.33
C ILE A 52 3.58 -0.10 -17.50
N HIS A 53 3.95 -0.77 -16.41
CA HIS A 53 4.32 -2.19 -16.39
C HIS A 53 4.15 -2.76 -14.97
N ALA A 54 4.11 -4.08 -14.85
CA ALA A 54 4.22 -4.79 -13.58
C ALA A 54 5.36 -5.81 -13.64
N PHE A 55 5.85 -6.24 -12.49
CA PHE A 55 6.82 -7.33 -12.40
C PHE A 55 6.55 -8.19 -11.16
N GLU A 56 7.08 -9.41 -11.19
CA GLU A 56 6.86 -10.43 -10.15
C GLU A 56 5.37 -10.80 -9.98
N VAL A 57 4.61 -10.75 -11.08
CA VAL A 57 3.21 -11.18 -11.10
C VAL A 57 3.14 -12.71 -10.92
N PRO A 58 2.32 -13.23 -9.99
CA PRO A 58 2.12 -14.66 -9.80
C PRO A 58 1.66 -15.34 -11.09
N VAL A 59 2.19 -16.52 -11.36
CA VAL A 59 1.85 -17.36 -12.52
C VAL A 59 0.90 -18.47 -12.11
N ARG A 60 0.09 -18.97 -13.05
CA ARG A 60 -0.83 -20.07 -12.80
C ARG A 60 -0.04 -21.32 -12.43
N LYS A 61 -0.48 -21.99 -11.37
CA LYS A 61 0.06 -23.29 -10.99
C LYS A 61 -0.62 -24.36 -11.84
N ASP A 62 0.07 -24.86 -12.86
CA ASP A 62 -0.42 -25.99 -13.65
C ASP A 62 -0.37 -27.25 -12.82
N VAL A 63 -1.53 -27.73 -12.38
CA VAL A 63 -1.65 -29.06 -11.76
C VAL A 63 -2.04 -30.12 -12.79
N ASP A 64 -2.36 -29.72 -14.03
CA ASP A 64 -2.82 -30.65 -15.08
C ASP A 64 -1.66 -31.43 -15.73
N THR A 65 -0.41 -30.99 -15.54
CA THR A 65 0.79 -31.72 -16.00
C THR A 65 1.13 -32.95 -15.13
N ILE A 66 0.50 -33.13 -13.97
CA ILE A 66 0.77 -34.26 -13.08
C ILE A 66 -0.14 -35.47 -13.39
N ALA A 67 -1.24 -35.28 -14.15
CA ALA A 67 -2.27 -36.31 -14.30
C ALA A 67 -2.54 -36.84 -15.73
N GLY A 68 -1.89 -36.29 -16.78
CA GLY A 68 -2.19 -36.68 -18.16
C GLY A 68 -0.95 -37.14 -18.94
N GLY A 69 -0.79 -38.45 -19.08
CA GLY A 69 0.16 -39.02 -20.04
C GLY A 69 -0.25 -38.69 -21.49
N GLN A 70 0.73 -38.25 -22.26
CA GLN A 70 0.79 -38.18 -23.73
C GLN A 70 -0.16 -37.22 -24.50
N GLN A 71 0.50 -36.29 -25.20
CA GLN A 71 0.16 -35.70 -26.51
C GLN A 71 -1.03 -34.74 -26.57
N SER A 72 -0.80 -33.49 -26.15
CA SER A 72 -1.42 -32.30 -26.75
C SER A 72 -0.32 -31.37 -27.31
N PRO A 73 -0.53 -30.70 -28.46
CA PRO A 73 0.51 -29.90 -29.12
C PRO A 73 0.87 -28.66 -28.28
N PRO A 74 2.10 -28.10 -28.44
CA PRO A 74 2.61 -27.05 -27.56
C PRO A 74 2.05 -25.70 -28.00
N PHE A 75 0.76 -25.45 -27.74
CA PHE A 75 0.33 -24.06 -27.60
C PHE A 75 1.04 -23.54 -26.35
N SER A 76 1.97 -22.60 -26.55
CA SER A 76 2.65 -21.85 -25.51
C SER A 76 1.66 -21.54 -24.39
N MET A 77 1.74 -22.28 -23.26
CA MET A 77 0.94 -21.98 -22.10
C MET A 77 1.44 -20.65 -21.58
N VAL A 78 0.76 -19.58 -21.97
CA VAL A 78 1.02 -18.25 -21.43
C VAL A 78 0.76 -18.38 -19.93
N PRO A 79 1.80 -18.25 -19.09
CA PRO A 79 1.71 -18.64 -17.68
C PRO A 79 0.72 -17.75 -16.91
N VAL A 80 0.50 -16.53 -17.38
CA VAL A 80 -0.48 -15.56 -16.87
C VAL A 80 -0.72 -14.48 -17.92
N ARG A 81 -1.96 -13.95 -18.01
CA ARG A 81 -2.34 -12.85 -18.92
C ARG A 81 -2.89 -11.65 -18.14
N PRO A 82 -2.03 -10.89 -17.46
CA PRO A 82 -2.48 -9.86 -16.56
C PRO A 82 -3.06 -8.62 -17.27
N PHE A 83 -4.04 -8.00 -16.62
CA PHE A 83 -4.53 -6.65 -16.93
C PHE A 83 -4.83 -5.88 -15.64
N VAL A 84 -4.84 -4.55 -15.73
CA VAL A 84 -5.15 -3.67 -14.60
C VAL A 84 -6.51 -3.02 -14.81
N GLU A 85 -7.41 -3.18 -13.84
CA GLU A 85 -8.67 -2.44 -13.75
C GLU A 85 -8.50 -1.30 -12.74
N VAL A 86 -8.84 -0.08 -13.14
CA VAL A 86 -8.85 1.12 -12.31
C VAL A 86 -10.28 1.53 -12.09
N SER A 87 -10.69 1.71 -10.84
CA SER A 87 -12.04 2.15 -10.48
C SER A 87 -12.03 3.34 -9.53
N PHE A 88 -12.99 4.25 -9.75
CA PHE A 88 -13.19 5.46 -8.95
C PHE A 88 -14.67 5.89 -9.07
N GLN A 89 -15.32 6.19 -7.94
CA GLN A 89 -16.73 6.64 -7.90
C GLN A 89 -17.70 5.74 -8.68
N GLY A 90 -17.51 4.41 -8.58
CA GLY A 90 -18.34 3.41 -9.24
C GLY A 90 -18.13 3.27 -10.76
N VAL A 91 -17.22 4.05 -11.35
CA VAL A 91 -16.81 3.92 -12.75
C VAL A 91 -15.50 3.15 -12.82
N SER A 92 -15.39 2.19 -13.74
CA SER A 92 -14.15 1.44 -13.98
C SER A 92 -13.68 1.54 -15.42
N ALA A 93 -12.36 1.49 -15.60
CA ALA A 93 -11.68 1.38 -16.88
C ALA A 93 -10.56 0.34 -16.75
N ARG A 94 -10.24 -0.40 -17.81
CA ARG A 94 -9.18 -1.42 -17.77
C ARG A 94 -8.18 -1.26 -18.90
N THR A 95 -6.97 -1.74 -18.68
CA THR A 95 -5.99 -1.94 -19.74
C THR A 95 -6.36 -3.16 -20.59
N MET A 96 -5.73 -3.28 -21.75
CA MET A 96 -5.65 -4.55 -22.46
C MET A 96 -4.88 -5.59 -21.62
N ALA A 97 -5.12 -6.87 -21.86
CA ALA A 97 -4.31 -7.94 -21.29
C ALA A 97 -2.94 -8.00 -21.97
N ALA A 98 -1.90 -8.20 -21.18
CA ALA A 98 -0.53 -8.48 -21.63
C ALA A 98 -0.13 -9.89 -21.19
N GLU A 99 0.94 -10.46 -21.73
CA GLU A 99 1.37 -11.83 -21.42
C GLU A 99 2.60 -11.86 -20.50
N GLY A 100 2.64 -12.86 -19.62
CA GLY A 100 3.79 -13.17 -18.76
C GLY A 100 3.79 -12.47 -17.40
N ALA A 101 4.74 -12.88 -16.55
CA ALA A 101 4.88 -12.40 -15.17
C ALA A 101 5.43 -10.96 -15.03
N ASN A 102 5.91 -10.38 -16.15
CA ASN A 102 6.47 -9.02 -16.20
C ASN A 102 5.83 -8.22 -17.35
N PRO A 103 4.50 -8.00 -17.31
CA PRO A 103 3.75 -7.37 -18.39
C PRO A 103 4.10 -5.89 -18.55
N THR A 104 4.02 -5.39 -19.79
CA THR A 104 4.09 -3.95 -20.11
C THR A 104 2.84 -3.54 -20.88
N TRP A 105 2.17 -2.49 -20.41
CA TRP A 105 0.96 -1.96 -21.06
C TRP A 105 1.20 -0.58 -21.67
N ASN A 106 1.78 0.35 -20.88
CA ASN A 106 1.93 1.76 -21.22
C ASN A 106 0.63 2.40 -21.73
N GLN A 107 -0.47 2.20 -20.99
CA GLN A 107 -1.82 2.64 -21.37
C GLN A 107 -2.35 3.72 -20.43
N ASN A 108 -2.97 4.74 -21.01
CA ASN A 108 -3.60 5.84 -20.28
C ASN A 108 -5.10 5.57 -20.11
N LEU A 109 -5.54 5.46 -18.87
CA LEU A 109 -6.93 5.36 -18.46
C LEU A 109 -7.39 6.70 -17.90
N GLN A 110 -8.66 7.04 -18.13
CA GLN A 110 -9.25 8.30 -17.68
C GLN A 110 -10.56 8.03 -16.95
N LEU A 111 -10.70 8.61 -15.75
CA LEU A 111 -11.89 8.53 -14.92
C LEU A 111 -12.37 9.95 -14.61
N LEU A 112 -13.67 10.17 -14.66
CA LEU A 112 -14.28 11.47 -14.38
C LEU A 112 -14.43 11.66 -12.87
N LEU A 113 -14.00 12.82 -12.35
CA LEU A 113 -14.25 13.23 -10.97
C LEU A 113 -15.60 13.93 -10.88
N LYS A 114 -16.51 13.41 -10.05
CA LYS A 114 -17.79 14.04 -9.76
C LYS A 114 -17.81 14.50 -8.29
N PRO A 115 -17.79 15.81 -8.01
CA PRO A 115 -17.85 16.30 -6.63
C PRO A 115 -19.26 16.09 -6.04
N PRO A 116 -19.39 15.84 -4.71
CA PRO A 116 -20.67 15.55 -4.07
C PRO A 116 -21.72 16.66 -4.26
N SER A 117 -21.28 17.91 -4.17
CA SER A 117 -22.14 19.09 -4.24
C SER A 117 -22.24 19.69 -5.65
N GLY A 118 -21.68 19.01 -6.66
CA GLY A 118 -21.64 19.48 -8.05
C GLY A 118 -20.71 20.66 -8.33
N ASP A 119 -20.07 21.21 -7.28
CA ASP A 119 -19.07 22.27 -7.36
C ASP A 119 -17.67 21.75 -7.01
N TYR A 120 -16.64 22.36 -7.59
CA TYR A 120 -15.25 22.02 -7.32
C TYR A 120 -14.65 22.93 -6.23
N SER A 121 -15.44 23.35 -5.22
CA SER A 121 -14.92 24.17 -4.12
C SER A 121 -13.94 23.35 -3.25
N PRO A 122 -12.95 23.98 -2.59
CA PRO A 122 -12.01 23.26 -1.72
C PRO A 122 -12.70 22.42 -0.63
N GLY A 123 -13.78 22.93 -0.03
CA GLY A 123 -14.57 22.17 0.96
C GLY A 123 -15.29 20.96 0.37
N SER A 124 -15.84 21.09 -0.85
CA SER A 124 -16.49 19.99 -1.58
C SER A 124 -15.49 18.91 -2.04
N LEU A 125 -14.27 19.31 -2.40
CA LEU A 125 -13.19 18.38 -2.77
C LEU A 125 -12.57 17.68 -1.56
N GLN A 126 -12.46 18.38 -0.43
CA GLN A 126 -11.95 17.81 0.83
C GLN A 126 -12.92 16.84 1.48
N SER A 127 -14.23 16.95 1.20
CA SER A 127 -15.23 16.02 1.71
C SER A 127 -15.29 14.70 0.93
N ILE A 128 -14.57 14.58 -0.19
CA ILE A 128 -14.50 13.34 -0.98
C ILE A 128 -13.68 12.29 -0.21
N GLN A 129 -14.37 11.24 0.22
CA GLN A 129 -13.77 10.08 0.90
C GLN A 129 -13.52 8.90 -0.04
N ASP A 130 -13.86 9.05 -1.34
CA ASP A 130 -13.67 8.02 -2.35
C ASP A 130 -12.19 7.64 -2.51
N ASN A 131 -11.94 6.36 -2.77
CA ASN A 131 -10.62 5.84 -3.09
C ASN A 131 -10.52 5.51 -4.58
N LEU A 132 -9.34 5.75 -5.15
CA LEU A 132 -8.94 5.19 -6.42
C LEU A 132 -8.42 3.77 -6.17
N TYR A 133 -9.11 2.78 -6.71
CA TYR A 133 -8.69 1.38 -6.62
C TYR A 133 -8.03 0.94 -7.92
N LEU A 134 -6.94 0.20 -7.80
CA LEU A 134 -6.27 -0.47 -8.91
C LEU A 134 -6.20 -1.95 -8.58
N HIS A 135 -6.82 -2.79 -9.40
CA HIS A 135 -6.83 -4.23 -9.24
C HIS A 135 -6.07 -4.88 -10.39
N LEU A 136 -5.13 -5.75 -10.03
CA LEU A 136 -4.44 -6.62 -10.98
C LEU A 136 -5.22 -7.93 -11.09
N PHE A 137 -5.62 -8.26 -12.32
CA PHE A 137 -6.33 -9.50 -12.63
C PHE A 137 -5.54 -10.31 -13.65
N ASP A 138 -5.72 -11.62 -13.62
CA ASP A 138 -5.37 -12.54 -14.69
C ASP A 138 -6.58 -12.82 -15.58
N GLU A 139 -6.43 -12.74 -16.90
CA GLU A 139 -7.46 -13.07 -17.88
C GLU A 139 -7.30 -14.51 -18.40
N ILE A 140 -8.32 -15.33 -18.14
CA ILE A 140 -8.34 -16.73 -18.57
C ILE A 140 -9.31 -16.86 -19.74
N ILE A 141 -8.81 -17.39 -20.85
CA ILE A 141 -9.65 -17.76 -21.99
C ILE A 141 -10.09 -19.21 -21.81
N VAL A 142 -11.39 -19.43 -21.67
CA VAL A 142 -12.01 -20.75 -21.59
C VAL A 142 -12.67 -21.05 -22.92
N ASP A 143 -12.23 -22.13 -23.58
CA ASP A 143 -12.91 -22.66 -24.77
C ASP A 143 -14.16 -23.43 -24.32
N LEU A 144 -15.33 -23.03 -24.84
CA LEU A 144 -16.63 -23.66 -24.54
C LEU A 144 -17.00 -24.74 -25.55
N LEU A 145 -16.17 -24.97 -26.58
CA LEU A 145 -16.41 -26.00 -27.58
C LEU A 145 -15.87 -27.34 -27.06
N GLU A 146 -16.79 -28.26 -26.71
CA GLU A 146 -16.44 -29.63 -26.32
C GLU A 146 -16.27 -30.59 -27.53
N ASP A 147 -16.81 -30.27 -28.72
CA ASP A 147 -16.72 -31.11 -29.94
C ASP A 147 -15.78 -30.49 -30.99
N ASP A 148 -14.68 -31.18 -31.30
CA ASP A 148 -13.66 -30.78 -32.26
C ASP A 148 -14.21 -30.51 -33.67
N ARG A 149 -15.31 -31.17 -34.06
CA ARG A 149 -15.90 -31.02 -35.40
C ARG A 149 -16.56 -29.66 -35.62
N MET A 150 -16.90 -28.94 -34.54
CA MET A 150 -17.50 -27.59 -34.62
C MET A 150 -16.45 -26.47 -34.63
N ARG A 151 -15.16 -26.78 -34.43
CA ARG A 151 -14.06 -25.81 -34.35
C ARG A 151 -13.71 -25.18 -35.71
N GLU A 152 -14.07 -25.83 -36.83
CA GLU A 152 -13.82 -25.28 -38.17
C GLU A 152 -14.72 -24.09 -38.53
N THR A 153 -15.89 -23.96 -37.88
CA THR A 153 -16.91 -22.96 -38.25
C THR A 153 -17.27 -21.97 -37.14
N ASN A 154 -17.02 -22.30 -35.86
CA ASN A 154 -17.43 -21.46 -34.73
C ASN A 154 -16.30 -21.32 -33.68
N ILE A 155 -16.19 -20.14 -33.08
CA ILE A 155 -15.33 -19.88 -31.91
C ILE A 155 -16.25 -19.46 -30.76
N HIS A 156 -16.41 -20.32 -29.75
CA HIS A 156 -17.12 -19.97 -28.51
C HIS A 156 -16.13 -19.92 -27.34
N GLN A 157 -15.60 -18.73 -27.06
CA GLN A 157 -14.70 -18.50 -25.94
C GLN A 157 -15.37 -17.64 -24.88
N ARG A 158 -15.14 -17.98 -23.62
CA ARG A 158 -15.51 -17.14 -22.47
C ARG A 158 -14.24 -16.58 -21.83
N LEU A 159 -14.28 -15.31 -21.46
CA LEU A 159 -13.25 -14.67 -20.66
C LEU A 159 -13.61 -14.78 -19.19
N GLU A 160 -12.76 -15.42 -18.41
CA GLU A 160 -12.79 -15.42 -16.96
C GLU A 160 -11.70 -14.50 -16.41
N ARG A 161 -11.87 -14.06 -15.17
CA ARG A 161 -10.89 -13.23 -14.48
C ARG A 161 -10.63 -13.70 -13.07
N ASN A 162 -9.37 -13.66 -12.68
CA ASN A 162 -8.93 -13.99 -11.32
C ASN A 162 -8.13 -12.84 -10.73
N TRP A 163 -8.48 -12.44 -9.51
CA TRP A 163 -7.81 -11.35 -8.83
C TRP A 163 -6.45 -11.79 -8.28
N LEU A 164 -5.41 -10.99 -8.51
CA LEU A 164 -4.03 -11.27 -8.09
C LEU A 164 -3.52 -10.31 -7.01
N GLY A 165 -4.05 -9.09 -6.97
CA GLY A 165 -3.62 -8.07 -6.00
C GLY A 165 -4.29 -6.73 -6.23
N SER A 166 -4.11 -5.81 -5.29
CA SER A 166 -4.70 -4.47 -5.35
C SER A 166 -3.79 -3.36 -4.83
N LEU A 167 -4.10 -2.14 -5.21
CA LEU A 167 -3.57 -0.91 -4.65
C LEU A 167 -4.72 0.06 -4.46
N GLN A 168 -4.75 0.73 -3.31
CA GLN A 168 -5.77 1.71 -2.96
C GLN A 168 -5.09 3.05 -2.70
N ILE A 169 -5.60 4.11 -3.31
CA ILE A 169 -5.09 5.47 -3.14
C ILE A 169 -6.26 6.40 -2.81
N PRO A 170 -6.31 6.97 -1.60
CA PRO A 170 -7.35 7.95 -1.24
C PRO A 170 -7.34 9.15 -2.17
N PHE A 171 -8.53 9.67 -2.51
CA PHE A 171 -8.61 10.88 -3.34
C PHE A 171 -7.88 12.07 -2.69
N SER A 172 -7.94 12.20 -1.36
CA SER A 172 -7.19 13.22 -0.62
C SER A 172 -5.69 13.18 -0.94
N THR A 173 -5.09 11.99 -1.04
CA THR A 173 -3.70 11.79 -1.43
C THR A 173 -3.43 12.34 -2.84
N LEU A 174 -4.32 12.09 -3.79
CA LEU A 174 -4.20 12.61 -5.16
C LEU A 174 -4.35 14.13 -5.21
N TYR A 175 -5.31 14.67 -4.45
CA TYR A 175 -5.62 16.09 -4.37
C TYR A 175 -4.43 16.89 -3.81
N PHE A 176 -3.82 16.44 -2.71
CA PHE A 176 -2.70 17.15 -2.09
C PHE A 176 -1.37 16.98 -2.84
N ASN A 177 -1.13 15.83 -3.47
CA ASN A 177 0.14 15.58 -4.18
C ASN A 177 0.13 16.07 -5.64
N SER A 178 -1.04 16.32 -6.26
CA SER A 178 -1.25 16.69 -7.68
C SER A 178 -0.77 15.67 -8.74
N ARG A 179 0.29 14.93 -8.43
CA ARG A 179 0.93 13.90 -9.24
C ARG A 179 1.49 12.82 -8.31
N ILE A 180 1.24 11.57 -8.64
CA ILE A 180 1.84 10.42 -7.97
C ILE A 180 2.52 9.57 -9.06
N GLU A 181 3.78 9.23 -8.87
CA GLU A 181 4.54 8.42 -9.82
C GLU A 181 5.54 7.54 -9.07
N GLY A 182 5.68 6.30 -9.53
CA GLY A 182 6.65 5.37 -8.99
C GLY A 182 6.29 3.93 -9.25
N THR A 183 6.99 3.05 -8.55
CA THR A 183 6.74 1.60 -8.52
C THR A 183 6.13 1.26 -7.17
N PHE A 184 4.90 0.77 -7.18
CA PHE A 184 4.11 0.52 -6.00
C PHE A 184 4.07 -0.97 -5.71
N LYS A 185 4.32 -1.36 -4.46
CA LYS A 185 4.04 -2.71 -3.98
C LYS A 185 2.52 -2.91 -3.94
N LEU A 186 2.01 -3.91 -4.64
CA LEU A 186 0.60 -4.27 -4.55
C LEU A 186 0.36 -5.06 -3.26
N TYR A 187 -0.79 -4.82 -2.63
CA TYR A 187 -1.35 -5.77 -1.68
C TYR A 187 -1.53 -7.09 -2.40
N SER A 188 -0.84 -8.12 -1.90
CA SER A 188 -0.99 -9.50 -2.34
C SER A 188 -1.49 -10.31 -1.15
N PRO A 189 -2.54 -11.11 -1.31
CA PRO A 189 -3.03 -11.94 -0.20
C PRO A 189 -1.94 -12.93 0.23
N PRO A 190 -1.90 -13.33 1.52
CA PRO A 190 -0.88 -14.25 2.00
C PRO A 190 -0.96 -15.65 1.35
N VAL A 191 -2.12 -15.98 0.78
CA VAL A 191 -2.36 -17.20 0.02
C VAL A 191 -3.13 -16.85 -1.26
N LEU A 192 -2.62 -17.27 -2.42
CA LEU A 192 -3.28 -17.09 -3.70
C LEU A 192 -3.49 -18.47 -4.36
N LEU A 193 -4.67 -19.07 -4.14
CA LEU A 193 -4.94 -20.44 -4.60
C LEU A 193 -4.99 -20.50 -6.13
N GLY A 194 -4.27 -21.46 -6.70
CA GLY A 194 -4.14 -21.63 -8.15
C GLY A 194 -2.99 -20.84 -8.78
N TYR A 195 -2.23 -20.08 -7.99
CA TYR A 195 -1.07 -19.32 -8.45
C TYR A 195 0.14 -19.59 -7.59
N GLU A 196 1.32 -19.43 -8.19
CA GLU A 196 2.59 -19.42 -7.51
C GLU A 196 3.41 -18.25 -8.04
N LYS A 197 4.16 -17.59 -7.15
CA LYS A 197 5.20 -16.70 -7.64
C LYS A 197 6.32 -17.59 -8.15
N ALA A 198 6.91 -17.20 -9.29
CA ALA A 198 8.18 -17.76 -9.69
C ALA A 198 9.19 -17.40 -8.60
N ALA A 199 9.35 -18.26 -7.59
CA ALA A 199 10.62 -18.35 -6.88
C ALA A 199 11.69 -18.43 -7.96
N HIS A 200 12.88 -17.89 -7.72
CA HIS A 200 14.01 -18.09 -8.62
C HIS A 200 14.39 -19.58 -8.72
N HIS A 201 13.54 -20.41 -9.32
CA HIS A 201 13.90 -21.55 -10.13
C HIS A 201 14.43 -20.98 -11.45
N GLN A 202 15.50 -20.18 -11.37
CA GLN A 202 16.35 -20.01 -12.53
C GLN A 202 16.91 -21.39 -12.86
N PHE A 203 16.54 -21.90 -14.02
CA PHE A 203 17.43 -22.71 -14.86
C PHE A 203 18.30 -23.75 -14.12
N SER A 204 17.69 -24.81 -13.60
CA SER A 204 18.40 -26.09 -13.49
C SER A 204 18.60 -26.63 -14.90
N GLY A 205 19.65 -26.17 -15.58
CA GLY A 205 19.96 -26.61 -16.94
C GLY A 205 21.38 -26.27 -17.40
N ILE A 206 21.92 -25.09 -17.06
CA ILE A 206 23.31 -24.74 -17.43
C ILE A 206 23.89 -23.82 -16.34
N THR A 207 24.53 -24.41 -15.33
CA THR A 207 25.42 -23.67 -14.43
C THR A 207 26.79 -23.56 -15.10
N VAL A 208 27.16 -22.37 -15.54
CA VAL A 208 28.58 -22.01 -15.68
C VAL A 208 29.08 -21.70 -14.27
N SER A 209 29.96 -22.55 -13.77
CA SER A 209 30.62 -22.41 -12.47
C SER A 209 31.51 -21.16 -12.47
N GLY A 210 31.20 -20.14 -11.67
CA GLY A 210 32.11 -19.01 -11.51
C GLY A 210 31.62 -17.79 -10.74
N ASP A 211 30.34 -17.41 -10.82
CA ASP A 211 29.89 -16.16 -10.20
C ASP A 211 29.17 -16.41 -8.88
N SER A 212 29.79 -15.91 -7.80
CA SER A 212 29.15 -15.65 -6.51
C SER A 212 28.09 -14.55 -6.68
N GLN A 213 26.95 -14.89 -7.27
CA GLN A 213 25.78 -14.02 -7.27
C GLN A 213 25.26 -13.94 -5.83
N GLN A 214 25.29 -12.73 -5.28
CA GLN A 214 24.52 -12.38 -4.09
C GLN A 214 23.08 -12.82 -4.32
N THR A 215 22.64 -13.87 -3.62
CA THR A 215 21.23 -14.26 -3.56
C THR A 215 20.46 -13.09 -2.96
N LEU A 216 19.86 -12.28 -3.83
CA LEU A 216 18.89 -11.26 -3.43
C LEU A 216 17.82 -11.96 -2.57
N PRO A 217 17.33 -11.32 -1.49
CA PRO A 217 16.27 -11.89 -0.69
C PRO A 217 15.08 -12.25 -1.59
N PRO A 218 14.42 -13.40 -1.36
CA PRO A 218 13.28 -13.82 -2.17
C PRO A 218 12.24 -12.71 -2.18
N ARG A 219 11.94 -12.21 -3.37
CA ARG A 219 11.00 -11.11 -3.55
C ARG A 219 9.60 -11.67 -3.57
N ASP A 220 8.94 -11.58 -2.43
CA ASP A 220 7.61 -12.14 -2.24
C ASP A 220 6.51 -11.09 -2.44
N ALA A 221 6.63 -10.22 -3.45
CA ALA A 221 5.67 -9.15 -3.70
C ALA A 221 5.48 -8.86 -5.18
N THR A 222 4.28 -8.44 -5.56
CA THR A 222 3.99 -7.96 -6.92
C THR A 222 4.15 -6.45 -6.95
N PHE A 223 4.75 -5.91 -8.01
CA PHE A 223 4.96 -4.47 -8.14
C PHE A 223 4.31 -3.92 -9.41
N LEU A 224 3.76 -2.71 -9.31
CA LEU A 224 3.08 -2.03 -10.41
C LEU A 224 3.64 -0.61 -10.55
N SER A 225 4.12 -0.28 -11.75
CA SER A 225 4.64 1.06 -12.06
C SER A 225 3.55 1.93 -12.67
N LEU A 226 3.28 3.07 -12.04
CA LEU A 226 2.15 3.95 -12.37
C LEU A 226 2.58 5.41 -12.45
N PHE A 227 1.84 6.18 -13.24
CA PHE A 227 1.81 7.63 -13.19
C PHE A 227 0.36 8.10 -13.10
N ILE A 228 0.02 8.87 -12.07
CA ILE A 228 -1.33 9.33 -11.78
C ILE A 228 -1.34 10.84 -11.63
N THR A 229 -2.32 11.53 -12.22
CA THR A 229 -2.48 12.98 -12.09
C THR A 229 -3.93 13.40 -12.26
N ILE A 230 -4.28 14.58 -11.71
CA ILE A 230 -5.60 15.19 -11.88
C ILE A 230 -5.50 16.29 -12.95
N GLN A 231 -6.45 16.33 -13.88
CA GLN A 231 -6.52 17.32 -14.96
C GLN A 231 -7.89 18.02 -14.98
N PRO A 232 -7.95 19.36 -14.91
CA PRO A 232 -6.85 20.29 -14.64
C PRO A 232 -6.27 20.09 -13.22
N ALA A 233 -5.02 20.52 -13.02
CA ALA A 233 -4.37 20.41 -11.72
C ALA A 233 -5.14 21.24 -10.67
N LEU A 234 -5.51 20.60 -9.56
CA LEU A 234 -6.21 21.25 -8.46
C LEU A 234 -5.19 21.83 -7.47
N ASN A 235 -5.48 23.00 -6.91
CA ASN A 235 -4.66 23.61 -5.87
C ASN A 235 -5.28 23.32 -4.51
N PRO A 236 -4.62 22.51 -3.64
CA PRO A 236 -5.08 22.39 -2.27
C PRO A 236 -4.97 23.75 -1.56
N PRO A 237 -5.86 24.05 -0.60
CA PRO A 237 -5.77 25.27 0.18
C PRO A 237 -4.48 25.30 1.00
N GLU A 238 -3.93 26.50 1.21
CA GLU A 238 -2.78 26.65 2.11
C GLU A 238 -3.20 26.34 3.55
N PRO A 239 -2.35 25.64 4.32
CA PRO A 239 -2.65 25.34 5.72
C PRO A 239 -2.86 26.63 6.51
N PHE A 240 -3.81 26.59 7.44
CA PHE A 240 -4.15 27.72 8.29
C PHE A 240 -2.95 28.08 9.18
N LYS A 241 -2.56 29.36 9.20
CA LYS A 241 -1.40 29.87 9.95
C LYS A 241 -1.82 31.04 10.84
N GLU A 242 -2.60 30.76 11.87
CA GLU A 242 -2.79 31.71 12.97
C GLU A 242 -1.98 31.25 14.19
N LYS A 243 -1.47 32.22 14.96
CA LYS A 243 -0.78 31.94 16.22
C LYS A 243 -1.82 31.52 17.26
N LEU A 244 -1.81 30.24 17.59
CA LEU A 244 -2.64 29.64 18.64
C LEU A 244 -1.96 29.81 20.01
N GLU A 245 -2.73 29.60 21.08
CA GLU A 245 -2.18 29.56 22.44
C GLU A 245 -1.16 28.42 22.57
N SER A 246 0.00 28.68 23.18
CA SER A 246 1.07 27.69 23.32
C SER A 246 1.15 27.18 24.76
N ASN A 247 1.38 25.87 24.90
CA ASN A 247 1.72 25.23 26.17
C ASN A 247 3.22 25.36 26.50
N GLU A 248 4.04 25.85 25.56
CA GLU A 248 5.46 26.07 25.79
C GLU A 248 5.74 27.48 26.30
N LEU A 249 6.89 27.63 26.96
CA LEU A 249 7.40 28.94 27.36
C LEU A 249 7.71 29.78 26.11
N ALA A 250 7.45 31.09 26.15
CA ALA A 250 7.63 31.97 24.98
C ALA A 250 9.03 31.90 24.35
N PHE A 251 10.08 31.79 25.17
CA PHE A 251 11.45 31.63 24.65
C PHE A 251 11.64 30.32 23.88
N MET A 252 10.94 29.25 24.28
CA MET A 252 11.02 27.94 23.65
C MET A 252 10.33 27.99 22.29
N GLU A 253 9.14 28.58 22.23
CA GLU A 253 8.42 28.79 20.99
C GLU A 253 9.24 29.63 19.99
N GLU A 254 9.83 30.74 20.44
CA GLU A 254 10.71 31.56 19.60
C GLU A 254 11.94 30.79 19.10
N HIS A 255 12.56 29.98 19.97
CA HIS A 255 13.70 29.12 19.58
C HIS A 255 13.32 28.12 18.50
N LEU A 256 12.17 27.45 18.65
CA LEU A 256 11.65 26.47 17.71
C LEU A 256 11.27 27.12 16.36
N GLU A 257 10.50 28.20 16.38
CA GLU A 257 10.12 28.98 15.18
C GLU A 257 11.38 29.46 14.40
N ASN A 258 12.36 30.01 15.11
CA ASN A 258 13.59 30.50 14.49
C ASN A 258 14.42 29.34 13.90
N TRP A 259 14.52 28.21 14.60
CA TRP A 259 15.24 27.05 14.08
C TRP A 259 14.58 26.48 12.82
N GLU A 260 13.25 26.33 12.82
CA GLU A 260 12.51 25.90 11.63
C GLU A 260 12.75 26.83 10.44
N LEU A 261 12.72 28.15 10.66
CA LEU A 261 13.02 29.14 9.61
C LEU A 261 14.44 29.00 9.07
N GLN A 262 15.42 28.67 9.91
CA GLN A 262 16.80 28.47 9.47
C GLN A 262 16.96 27.15 8.70
N VAL A 263 16.33 26.06 9.16
CA VAL A 263 16.28 24.79 8.44
C VAL A 263 15.62 24.98 7.08
N ALA A 264 14.50 25.68 7.01
CA ALA A 264 13.80 25.98 5.76
C ALA A 264 14.64 26.82 4.78
N LYS A 265 15.56 27.67 5.27
CA LYS A 265 16.53 28.38 4.42
C LYS A 265 17.59 27.45 3.84
N GLN A 266 18.06 26.47 4.62
CA GLN A 266 19.13 25.56 4.21
C GLN A 266 18.62 24.40 3.34
N VAL A 267 17.46 23.84 3.69
CA VAL A 267 16.82 22.71 3.00
C VAL A 267 15.32 22.98 2.74
N PRO A 268 14.98 23.89 1.80
CA PRO A 268 13.60 24.37 1.59
C PRO A 268 12.57 23.28 1.24
N HIS A 269 13.03 22.17 0.67
CA HIS A 269 12.16 21.06 0.25
C HIS A 269 11.90 20.02 1.34
N ARG A 270 12.57 20.14 2.50
CA ARG A 270 12.45 19.19 3.62
C ARG A 270 11.63 19.85 4.71
N LYS A 271 10.33 19.55 4.72
CA LYS A 271 9.44 20.03 5.77
C LYS A 271 9.76 19.32 7.07
N VAL A 272 10.11 20.09 8.08
CA VAL A 272 10.34 19.63 9.46
C VAL A 272 9.25 20.24 10.33
N LYS A 273 8.83 19.52 11.37
CA LYS A 273 7.84 19.97 12.35
C LYS A 273 8.49 19.93 13.74
N THR A 274 8.33 20.99 14.52
CA THR A 274 8.76 21.07 15.92
C THR A 274 7.62 21.36 16.88
N LEU A 275 6.59 22.08 16.41
CA LEU A 275 5.36 22.37 17.12
C LEU A 275 4.16 21.74 16.39
N VAL A 276 3.25 21.16 17.16
CA VAL A 276 1.99 20.56 16.69
C VAL A 276 0.84 21.02 17.58
N ILE A 277 -0.39 20.86 17.11
CA ILE A 277 -1.58 21.26 17.87
C ILE A 277 -2.12 20.05 18.61
N ASP A 278 -2.45 20.17 19.88
CA ASP A 278 -3.16 19.13 20.61
C ASP A 278 -4.69 19.25 20.41
N ILE A 279 -5.45 18.25 20.86
CA ILE A 279 -6.92 18.28 20.75
C ILE A 279 -7.59 19.42 21.53
N SER A 280 -6.86 20.10 22.42
CA SER A 280 -7.36 21.27 23.15
C SER A 280 -7.13 22.58 22.39
N GLY A 281 -6.52 22.51 21.19
CA GLY A 281 -6.23 23.66 20.33
C GLY A 281 -4.95 24.40 20.72
N LYS A 282 -4.08 23.79 21.53
CA LYS A 282 -2.85 24.42 21.99
C LYS A 282 -1.63 23.91 21.24
N SER A 283 -0.67 24.80 21.00
CA SER A 283 0.63 24.47 20.42
C SER A 283 1.52 23.77 21.44
N VAL A 284 2.11 22.64 21.05
CA VAL A 284 2.91 21.76 21.91
C VAL A 284 4.17 21.32 21.18
N CYS A 285 5.30 21.28 21.87
CA CYS A 285 6.53 20.71 21.31
C CYS A 285 6.38 19.20 21.04
N ILE A 286 6.71 18.81 19.82
CA ILE A 286 6.53 17.44 19.31
C ILE A 286 7.26 16.38 20.16
N THR A 287 8.38 16.74 20.80
CA THR A 287 9.14 15.81 21.67
C THR A 287 8.31 15.32 22.86
N ARG A 288 7.30 16.08 23.30
CA ARG A 288 6.42 15.69 24.42
C ARG A 288 5.47 14.53 24.09
N PHE A 289 5.32 14.19 22.81
CA PHE A 289 4.48 13.08 22.37
C PHE A 289 5.18 11.72 22.49
N PHE A 290 6.47 11.68 22.86
CA PHE A 290 7.23 10.45 22.96
C PHE A 290 7.47 10.08 24.42
N ARG A 291 7.06 8.86 24.76
CA ARG A 291 7.28 8.24 26.06
C ARG A 291 7.23 6.72 25.90
N PRO A 292 8.05 5.93 26.61
CA PRO A 292 7.87 4.48 26.65
C PRO A 292 6.47 4.11 27.19
N LEU A 293 5.65 3.46 26.35
CA LEU A 293 4.32 2.97 26.70
C LEU A 293 4.22 1.47 26.46
N ALA A 294 3.67 0.73 27.42
CA ALA A 294 3.54 -0.73 27.28
C ALA A 294 2.55 -1.09 26.16
N PRO A 295 2.91 -1.92 25.17
CA PRO A 295 1.94 -2.48 24.23
C PRO A 295 0.96 -3.43 24.95
N PRO A 296 -0.22 -3.69 24.36
CA PRO A 296 -1.17 -4.64 24.94
C PRO A 296 -0.62 -6.06 24.98
N VAL A 297 -1.01 -6.82 26.02
CA VAL A 297 -0.73 -8.25 26.10
C VAL A 297 -1.71 -8.99 25.18
N LEU A 298 -1.20 -9.53 24.07
CA LEU A 298 -2.03 -10.25 23.08
C LEU A 298 -2.15 -11.74 23.38
N LEU A 299 -1.12 -12.33 23.99
CA LEU A 299 -1.07 -13.72 24.38
C LEU A 299 -0.78 -13.84 25.87
N ALA A 300 -1.62 -14.58 26.58
CA ALA A 300 -1.46 -14.78 28.02
C ALA A 300 -0.10 -15.45 28.32
N GLY A 301 0.71 -14.80 29.14
CA GLY A 301 2.03 -15.33 29.56
C GLY A 301 3.17 -15.09 28.58
N GLN A 302 2.95 -14.39 27.46
CA GLN A 302 4.00 -14.04 26.50
C GLN A 302 4.18 -12.52 26.43
N GLN A 303 5.44 -12.06 26.43
CA GLN A 303 5.74 -10.65 26.20
C GLN A 303 5.46 -10.28 24.73
N ALA A 304 4.91 -9.08 24.51
CA ALA A 304 4.68 -8.57 23.17
C ALA A 304 6.01 -8.36 22.44
N THR A 305 6.08 -8.86 21.20
CA THR A 305 7.21 -8.56 20.30
C THR A 305 6.97 -7.26 19.54
N GLU A 306 7.99 -6.81 18.79
CA GLU A 306 7.91 -5.63 17.94
C GLU A 306 6.87 -5.82 16.83
N GLU A 307 6.84 -7.01 16.22
CA GLU A 307 5.91 -7.39 15.17
C GLU A 307 4.47 -7.48 15.69
N MET A 308 4.28 -7.98 16.92
CA MET A 308 2.98 -7.98 17.60
C MET A 308 2.47 -6.56 17.84
N ALA A 309 3.34 -5.65 18.30
CA ALA A 309 3.00 -4.25 18.50
C ALA A 309 2.66 -3.55 17.18
N ALA A 310 3.48 -3.74 16.13
CA ALA A 310 3.22 -3.22 14.80
C ALA A 310 1.92 -3.76 14.20
N ARG A 311 1.64 -5.06 14.39
CA ARG A 311 0.37 -5.68 13.96
C ARG A 311 -0.83 -5.05 14.66
N PHE A 312 -0.78 -4.88 15.98
CA PHE A 312 -1.87 -4.26 16.73
C PHE A 312 -2.16 -2.83 16.24
N VAL A 313 -1.12 -1.99 16.08
CA VAL A 313 -1.27 -0.62 15.58
C VAL A 313 -1.84 -0.60 14.16
N SER A 314 -1.38 -1.49 13.26
CA SER A 314 -1.87 -1.56 11.87
C SER A 314 -3.36 -1.91 11.75
N MET A 315 -3.96 -2.48 12.80
CA MET A 315 -5.39 -2.82 12.82
C MET A 315 -6.27 -1.67 13.34
N ILE A 316 -5.67 -0.54 13.73
CA ILE A 316 -6.38 0.70 13.98
C ILE A 316 -6.60 1.40 12.62
N PRO A 317 -7.83 1.82 12.28
CA PRO A 317 -8.10 2.51 11.04
C PRO A 317 -7.33 3.84 10.89
N VAL A 318 -6.57 3.96 9.79
CA VAL A 318 -5.94 5.21 9.39
C VAL A 318 -6.93 6.09 8.64
N ILE A 319 -7.16 7.31 9.11
CA ILE A 319 -8.02 8.32 8.48
C ILE A 319 -7.14 9.56 8.22
N GLY A 320 -7.24 10.15 7.03
CA GLY A 320 -6.45 11.34 6.71
C GLY A 320 -6.79 12.49 7.67
N GLY A 321 -5.77 13.19 8.21
CA GLY A 321 -5.96 14.26 9.20
C GLY A 321 -6.92 15.37 8.76
N SER A 322 -6.99 15.68 7.46
CA SER A 322 -7.97 16.64 6.90
C SER A 322 -9.43 16.19 7.02
N THR A 323 -9.67 14.89 7.15
CA THR A 323 -10.99 14.29 7.35
C THR A 323 -11.37 14.24 8.82
N LEU A 324 -10.38 14.06 9.72
CA LEU A 324 -10.59 14.09 11.16
C LEU A 324 -10.84 15.51 11.67
N PHE A 325 -10.09 16.49 11.16
CA PHE A 325 -10.17 17.89 11.59
C PHE A 325 -10.28 18.83 10.39
N PRO A 326 -11.52 19.23 10.01
CA PRO A 326 -11.74 20.23 8.97
C PRO A 326 -11.09 21.55 9.39
N GLY A 327 -10.15 22.07 8.59
CA GLY A 327 -9.50 23.36 8.89
C GLY A 327 -7.98 23.42 8.72
N LEU A 328 -7.34 22.36 8.24
CA LEU A 328 -5.88 22.30 8.01
C LEU A 328 -5.03 22.43 9.29
N PHE A 329 -5.61 22.19 10.46
CA PHE A 329 -4.84 22.06 11.69
C PHE A 329 -4.17 20.68 11.73
N ASP A 330 -2.87 20.68 11.97
CA ASP A 330 -2.06 19.47 12.18
C ASP A 330 -2.22 19.05 13.65
N ILE A 331 -3.38 18.44 13.94
CA ILE A 331 -3.74 18.02 15.30
C ILE A 331 -3.18 16.64 15.56
N TRP A 332 -2.38 16.51 16.61
CA TRP A 332 -1.78 15.25 17.02
C TRP A 332 -2.53 14.67 18.22
N LEU A 333 -2.82 13.38 18.14
CA LEU A 333 -3.46 12.62 19.19
C LEU A 333 -2.42 11.98 20.12
N THR A 334 -2.74 11.93 21.42
CA THR A 334 -2.00 11.07 22.34
C THR A 334 -2.39 9.60 22.12
N SER A 335 -1.52 8.68 22.55
CA SER A 335 -1.69 7.23 22.36
C SER A 335 -3.00 6.71 22.96
N ASP A 336 -3.42 7.21 24.11
CA ASP A 336 -4.72 6.88 24.70
C ASP A 336 -5.91 7.48 23.94
N GLN A 337 -5.74 8.64 23.31
CA GLN A 337 -6.77 9.23 22.45
C GLN A 337 -6.97 8.41 21.18
N VAL A 338 -5.88 7.98 20.51
CA VAL A 338 -5.94 7.07 19.35
C VAL A 338 -6.69 5.79 19.71
N LEU A 339 -6.38 5.17 20.85
CA LEU A 339 -7.04 3.94 21.30
C LEU A 339 -8.50 4.14 21.73
N ARG A 340 -8.89 5.33 22.18
CA ARG A 340 -10.29 5.65 22.50
C ARG A 340 -11.12 6.00 21.26
N LEU A 341 -10.53 6.70 20.30
CA LEU A 341 -11.18 7.11 19.05
C LEU A 341 -11.19 6.00 18.00
N LEU A 342 -10.34 4.98 18.15
CA LEU A 342 -10.14 3.89 17.18
C LEU A 342 -9.86 4.42 15.78
N SER A 343 -9.13 5.53 15.72
CA SER A 343 -8.71 6.18 14.50
C SER A 343 -7.59 7.18 14.79
N GLY A 344 -6.86 7.52 13.75
CA GLY A 344 -5.78 8.50 13.74
C GLY A 344 -5.21 8.64 12.34
N ASP A 345 -4.34 9.61 12.12
CA ASP A 345 -3.62 9.75 10.87
C ASP A 345 -2.29 8.97 10.87
N SER A 346 -1.43 9.18 9.86
CA SER A 346 -0.17 8.44 9.76
C SER A 346 0.81 8.79 10.89
N GLU A 347 0.82 10.04 11.30
CA GLU A 347 1.65 10.56 12.38
C GLU A 347 1.22 9.96 13.72
N ASP A 348 -0.08 9.97 14.02
CA ASP A 348 -0.64 9.41 15.26
C ASP A 348 -0.28 7.93 15.44
N HIS A 349 -0.44 7.13 14.37
CA HIS A 349 -0.10 5.69 14.40
C HIS A 349 1.40 5.46 14.58
N ALA A 350 2.23 6.26 13.91
CA ALA A 350 3.68 6.15 14.03
C ALA A 350 4.18 6.58 15.41
N VAL A 351 3.58 7.61 16.03
CA VAL A 351 3.86 8.00 17.42
C VAL A 351 3.51 6.87 18.39
N LEU A 352 2.32 6.27 18.26
CA LEU A 352 1.88 5.14 19.09
C LEU A 352 2.86 3.97 18.99
N LEU A 353 3.21 3.57 17.76
CA LEU A 353 4.17 2.49 17.53
C LEU A 353 5.56 2.83 18.07
N CYS A 354 6.02 4.08 17.91
CA CYS A 354 7.30 4.52 18.45
C CYS A 354 7.32 4.40 19.98
N CYS A 355 6.25 4.82 20.66
CA CYS A 355 6.12 4.68 22.12
C CYS A 355 6.17 3.21 22.58
N PHE A 356 5.55 2.30 21.84
CA PHE A 356 5.62 0.86 22.09
C PHE A 356 7.02 0.30 21.91
N LEU A 357 7.69 0.63 20.80
CA LEU A 357 9.04 0.15 20.52
C LEU A 357 10.05 0.69 21.55
N MET A 358 9.88 1.93 22.02
CA MET A 358 10.67 2.48 23.13
C MET A 358 10.47 1.68 24.43
N TYR A 359 9.24 1.27 24.76
CA TYR A 359 8.97 0.41 25.93
C TYR A 359 9.58 -0.98 25.80
N LEU A 360 9.60 -1.53 24.59
CA LEU A 360 10.29 -2.79 24.27
C LEU A 360 11.82 -2.67 24.26
N GLY A 361 12.38 -1.52 24.68
CA GLY A 361 13.81 -1.31 24.83
C GLY A 361 14.54 -0.93 23.54
N LYS A 362 13.82 -0.66 22.45
CA LYS A 362 14.44 -0.22 21.19
C LYS A 362 14.78 1.26 21.24
N LYS A 363 15.92 1.62 20.63
CA LYS A 363 16.19 3.01 20.26
C LYS A 363 15.37 3.34 19.02
N ALA A 364 14.30 4.10 19.22
CA ALA A 364 13.31 4.42 18.20
C ALA A 364 13.21 5.93 17.98
N TRP A 365 12.90 6.30 16.74
CA TRP A 365 12.59 7.67 16.34
C TRP A 365 11.38 7.64 15.41
N LEU A 366 10.50 8.62 15.55
CA LEU A 366 9.60 8.98 14.47
C LEU A 366 10.42 9.55 13.31
N LEU A 367 10.13 9.09 12.10
CA LEU A 367 10.72 9.57 10.86
C LEU A 367 9.63 10.24 10.04
N LEU A 368 9.79 11.53 9.75
CA LEU A 368 8.94 12.25 8.80
C LEU A 368 9.62 12.33 7.44
N GLY A 369 8.82 12.16 6.39
CA GLY A 369 9.34 12.10 5.04
C GLY A 369 8.25 12.13 3.98
N THR A 370 8.61 11.67 2.78
CA THR A 370 7.63 11.40 1.73
C THR A 370 7.79 9.99 1.20
N GLY A 371 6.66 9.28 1.04
CA GLY A 371 6.60 7.95 0.46
C GLY A 371 5.48 7.84 -0.57
N ILE A 372 5.38 6.67 -1.19
CA ILE A 372 4.32 6.34 -2.14
C ILE A 372 3.37 5.29 -1.55
N PRO A 373 2.04 5.37 -1.81
CA PRO A 373 1.35 6.39 -2.60
C PRO A 373 1.05 7.69 -1.84
N HIS A 374 1.17 7.70 -0.52
CA HIS A 374 0.57 8.72 0.35
C HIS A 374 1.19 10.13 0.28
N GLY A 375 2.40 10.28 -0.24
CA GLY A 375 3.12 11.57 -0.22
C GLY A 375 3.72 11.81 1.17
N PRO A 376 3.44 12.94 1.85
CA PRO A 376 3.84 13.15 3.24
C PRO A 376 3.40 11.98 4.12
N THR A 377 4.33 11.44 4.91
CA THR A 377 4.10 10.22 5.68
C THR A 377 5.04 10.14 6.88
N ALA A 378 4.62 9.36 7.87
CA ALA A 378 5.38 9.07 9.08
C ALA A 378 5.70 7.57 9.19
N TYR A 379 6.94 7.26 9.55
CA TYR A 379 7.45 5.91 9.81
C TYR A 379 8.11 5.89 11.18
N VAL A 380 8.41 4.70 11.72
CA VAL A 380 9.26 4.58 12.89
C VAL A 380 10.60 3.97 12.48
N LEU A 381 11.70 4.64 12.80
CA LEU A 381 13.05 4.13 12.63
C LEU A 381 13.50 3.48 13.94
N THR A 382 13.91 2.22 13.92
CA THR A 382 14.60 1.59 15.05
C THR A 382 16.07 1.33 14.72
N ARG A 383 16.91 1.40 15.76
CA ARG A 383 18.31 0.98 15.71
C ARG A 383 18.51 -0.29 16.52
N GLU A 384 19.07 -1.29 15.86
CA GLU A 384 19.48 -2.56 16.46
C GLU A 384 21.02 -2.63 16.48
N GLU A 385 21.57 -3.18 17.55
CA GLU A 385 23.02 -3.36 17.70
C GLU A 385 23.39 -4.76 17.20
N GLU A 386 24.31 -4.84 16.24
CA GLU A 386 24.88 -6.07 15.73
C GLU A 386 26.36 -6.17 16.09
N GLN A 387 26.96 -7.36 15.96
CA GLN A 387 28.36 -7.62 16.33
C GLN A 387 29.38 -6.66 15.69
N HIS A 388 29.05 -6.05 14.53
CA HIS A 388 29.94 -5.18 13.76
C HIS A 388 29.34 -3.80 13.45
N GLY A 389 28.38 -3.31 14.23
CA GLY A 389 27.85 -1.95 14.09
C GLY A 389 26.36 -1.84 14.42
N PHE A 390 25.69 -0.91 13.75
CA PHE A 390 24.27 -0.67 13.93
C PHE A 390 23.51 -0.97 12.65
N ASN A 391 22.42 -1.71 12.79
CA ASN A 391 21.45 -1.91 11.73
C ASN A 391 20.22 -1.04 12.00
N TYR A 392 19.60 -0.56 10.93
CA TYR A 392 18.46 0.34 11.01
C TYR A 392 17.28 -0.27 10.26
N TRP A 393 16.12 -0.21 10.90
CA TRP A 393 14.87 -0.74 10.37
C TRP A 393 13.79 0.32 10.35
N LEU A 394 13.02 0.33 9.27
CA LEU A 394 11.88 1.20 9.08
C LEU A 394 10.59 0.40 9.32
N TRP A 395 9.71 0.95 10.13
CA TRP A 395 8.41 0.39 10.42
C TRP A 395 7.33 1.29 9.87
N ASP A 396 6.48 0.73 9.04
CA ASP A 396 5.25 1.38 8.59
C ASP A 396 4.13 1.01 9.56
N ALA A 397 3.67 1.99 10.35
CA ALA A 397 2.63 1.77 11.35
C ALA A 397 1.26 1.46 10.72
N ALA A 398 1.00 1.94 9.49
CA ALA A 398 -0.27 1.71 8.80
C ALA A 398 -0.39 0.28 8.26
N SER A 399 0.70 -0.30 7.75
CA SER A 399 0.70 -1.68 7.23
C SER A 399 1.24 -2.71 8.21
N GLY A 400 1.89 -2.28 9.29
CA GLY A 400 2.58 -3.15 10.25
C GLY A 400 3.85 -3.81 9.68
N GLN A 401 4.35 -3.35 8.53
CA GLN A 401 5.49 -3.95 7.83
C GLN A 401 6.82 -3.37 8.32
N LYS A 402 7.83 -4.25 8.42
CA LYS A 402 9.24 -3.91 8.71
C LYS A 402 10.04 -3.94 7.41
N TYR A 403 10.79 -2.87 7.14
CA TYR A 403 11.66 -2.73 5.97
C TYR A 403 13.10 -2.49 6.40
N SER A 404 14.05 -3.13 5.74
CA SER A 404 15.46 -2.73 5.86
C SER A 404 15.66 -1.38 5.17
N ILE A 405 16.52 -0.52 5.71
CA ILE A 405 16.91 0.72 5.02
C ILE A 405 17.60 0.48 3.67
N GLN A 406 18.10 -0.75 3.42
CA GLN A 406 18.70 -1.15 2.15
C GLN A 406 17.68 -1.64 1.12
N ASP A 407 16.42 -1.84 1.52
CA ASP A 407 15.37 -2.28 0.63
C ASP A 407 15.05 -1.18 -0.40
N SER A 408 15.33 -1.47 -1.66
CA SER A 408 15.06 -0.54 -2.77
C SER A 408 13.58 -0.42 -3.11
N PHE A 409 12.73 -1.31 -2.57
CA PHE A 409 11.28 -1.29 -2.72
C PHE A 409 10.55 -0.78 -1.48
N CYS A 410 11.28 -0.26 -0.49
CA CYS A 410 10.68 0.47 0.61
C CYS A 410 9.81 1.62 0.06
N PRO A 411 8.53 1.75 0.48
CA PRO A 411 7.66 2.81 -0.03
C PRO A 411 8.13 4.23 0.34
N LEU A 412 8.94 4.36 1.39
CA LEU A 412 9.55 5.63 1.80
C LEU A 412 10.60 6.07 0.77
N GLN A 413 10.43 7.26 0.20
CA GLN A 413 11.31 7.79 -0.85
C GLN A 413 12.23 8.89 -0.34
N LYS A 414 11.82 9.66 0.67
CA LYS A 414 12.61 10.79 1.18
C LYS A 414 12.54 10.87 2.69
N VAL A 415 13.68 11.11 3.33
CA VAL A 415 13.83 11.29 4.78
C VAL A 415 14.07 12.76 5.10
N PHE A 416 13.18 13.38 5.89
CA PHE A 416 13.27 14.80 6.23
C PHE A 416 13.77 15.05 7.65
N CYS A 417 13.20 14.39 8.65
CA CYS A 417 13.66 14.52 10.02
C CYS A 417 13.43 13.25 10.85
N LEU A 418 14.15 13.18 11.96
CA LEU A 418 13.98 12.19 13.02
C LEU A 418 13.58 12.90 14.30
N ILE A 419 12.70 12.28 15.08
CA ILE A 419 12.14 12.87 16.30
C ILE A 419 12.04 11.78 17.37
N ASN A 420 12.41 12.10 18.61
CA ASN A 420 12.08 11.30 19.79
C ASN A 420 11.82 12.21 21.00
N ASP A 421 11.82 11.64 22.19
CA ASP A 421 11.65 12.35 23.47
C ASP A 421 12.80 13.31 23.80
N GLU A 422 13.98 13.11 23.18
CA GLU A 422 15.18 13.88 23.46
C GLU A 422 15.40 15.05 22.47
N ASN A 423 15.03 14.89 21.20
CA ASN A 423 15.32 15.90 20.17
C ASN A 423 14.50 15.78 18.89
N VAL A 424 14.63 16.82 18.05
CA VAL A 424 14.26 16.84 16.64
C VAL A 424 15.54 17.04 15.84
N TRP A 425 15.80 16.16 14.87
CA TRP A 425 16.95 16.24 13.97
C TRP A 425 16.51 16.44 12.53
N ALA A 426 16.86 17.57 11.93
CA ALA A 426 16.67 17.80 10.50
C ALA A 426 17.77 17.08 9.71
N ASN A 427 17.38 16.33 8.67
CA ASN A 427 18.32 15.77 7.70
C ASN A 427 18.86 16.91 6.84
N VAL A 428 20.17 17.18 6.93
CA VAL A 428 20.88 18.20 6.12
C VAL A 428 21.84 17.59 5.12
N GLN A 429 21.82 16.25 4.96
CA GLN A 429 22.64 15.53 3.97
C GLN A 429 22.21 15.87 2.54
N ARG A 430 23.06 15.61 1.54
CA ARG A 430 22.68 15.83 0.13
C ARG A 430 21.62 14.83 -0.35
N GLU A 431 21.74 13.59 0.08
CA GLU A 431 20.85 12.49 -0.30
C GLU A 431 19.58 12.48 0.57
N GLU A 432 18.45 12.10 -0.03
CA GLU A 432 17.15 11.99 0.65
C GLU A 432 16.64 10.56 0.72
N LEU A 433 17.13 9.68 -0.16
CA LEU A 433 16.72 8.29 -0.25
C LEU A 433 17.12 7.55 1.03
N PRO A 434 16.26 6.70 1.61
CA PRO A 434 16.59 5.96 2.82
C PRO A 434 17.92 5.19 2.71
N ARG A 435 18.11 4.41 1.63
CA ARG A 435 19.34 3.63 1.40
C ARG A 435 20.64 4.44 1.28
N HIS A 436 20.54 5.73 0.97
CA HIS A 436 21.71 6.63 0.86
C HIS A 436 21.84 7.58 2.06
N THR A 437 20.89 7.54 2.99
CA THR A 437 20.87 8.40 4.18
C THR A 437 21.68 7.73 5.29
N ARG A 438 22.63 8.46 5.88
CA ARG A 438 23.35 8.00 7.07
C ARG A 438 22.50 8.31 8.30
N PHE A 439 21.99 7.29 8.99
CA PHE A 439 21.03 7.45 10.10
C PHE A 439 21.66 7.68 11.48
N ASN A 440 22.97 7.81 11.58
CA ASN A 440 23.63 8.10 12.85
C ASN A 440 23.48 9.59 13.22
N VAL A 441 22.50 9.88 14.07
CA VAL A 441 22.15 11.24 14.57
C VAL A 441 23.27 11.95 15.35
N THR A 442 24.34 11.25 15.73
CA THR A 442 25.48 11.87 16.43
C THR A 442 26.35 12.73 15.49
N HIS A 443 26.30 12.48 14.16
CA HIS A 443 27.02 13.27 13.18
C HIS A 443 26.26 14.57 12.85
N ARG A 444 26.65 15.67 13.49
CA ARG A 444 26.02 16.99 13.30
C ARG A 444 26.10 17.57 11.89
N SER A 445 27.02 17.07 11.06
CA SER A 445 27.09 17.44 9.64
C SER A 445 25.94 16.86 8.81
N ASP A 446 25.33 15.79 9.32
CA ASP A 446 24.28 15.03 8.64
C ASP A 446 22.91 15.31 9.25
N TRP A 447 22.88 15.46 10.57
CA TRP A 447 21.68 15.69 11.37
C TRP A 447 21.84 16.95 12.20
N TRP A 448 21.06 17.98 11.86
CA TRP A 448 21.04 19.21 12.63
C TRP A 448 20.01 19.08 13.75
N PRO A 449 20.42 19.04 15.05
CA PRO A 449 19.47 18.99 16.15
C PRO A 449 18.87 20.38 16.46
N VAL A 450 17.61 20.41 16.89
CA VAL A 450 16.96 21.63 17.40
C VAL A 450 17.43 21.98 18.82
N PHE A 451 17.62 20.97 19.66
CA PHE A 451 18.10 21.12 21.03
C PHE A 451 19.58 20.77 21.14
N GLY A 452 20.29 21.48 22.02
CA GLY A 452 21.72 21.36 22.18
C GLY A 452 22.17 21.71 23.59
N ARG A 453 23.43 22.16 23.73
CA ARG A 453 24.00 22.50 25.04
C ARG A 453 23.33 23.74 25.69
N ASN A 454 22.78 24.63 24.87
CA ASN A 454 22.25 25.92 25.34
C ASN A 454 20.74 25.86 25.62
N VAL A 455 20.01 25.07 24.84
CA VAL A 455 18.55 24.89 24.96
C VAL A 455 18.28 23.40 24.94
N ALA A 456 17.74 22.89 26.05
CA ALA A 456 17.33 21.50 26.20
C ALA A 456 15.89 21.30 25.72
N ALA A 457 15.54 20.07 25.36
CA ALA A 457 14.17 19.72 25.06
C ALA A 457 13.25 19.99 26.28
N PRO A 458 11.99 20.39 26.04
CA PRO A 458 11.05 20.59 27.14
C PRO A 458 10.81 19.29 27.91
N MET A 459 10.83 19.38 29.24
CA MET A 459 10.67 18.22 30.13
C MET A 459 9.20 17.86 30.32
N GLY A 460 8.92 16.55 30.38
CA GLY A 460 7.58 16.01 30.60
C GLY A 460 6.86 15.67 29.30
N SER A 461 5.92 14.73 29.39
CA SER A 461 5.22 14.15 28.25
C SER A 461 3.73 14.48 28.32
N VAL A 462 3.11 14.71 27.15
CA VAL A 462 1.65 14.78 27.03
C VAL A 462 1.01 13.39 26.97
N GLN A 463 1.80 12.35 26.66
CA GLN A 463 1.35 10.96 26.78
C GLN A 463 1.05 10.62 28.25
N PRO A 464 0.03 9.77 28.51
CA PRO A 464 -0.26 9.26 29.84
C PRO A 464 0.90 8.44 30.39
N ALA A 465 0.87 8.17 31.70
CA ALA A 465 1.91 7.35 32.33
C ALA A 465 1.86 5.87 31.95
N THR A 466 0.65 5.37 31.77
CA THR A 466 0.31 4.00 31.40
C THR A 466 -0.89 4.05 30.47
N LEU A 467 -1.07 3.00 29.67
CA LEU A 467 -2.26 2.82 28.85
C LEU A 467 -3.16 1.77 29.49
N ASP A 468 -4.45 2.08 29.54
CA ASP A 468 -5.46 1.16 30.03
C ASP A 468 -6.09 0.40 28.86
N TYR A 469 -5.93 -0.92 28.90
CA TYR A 469 -6.44 -1.81 27.87
C TYR A 469 -7.72 -2.48 28.33
N ILE A 470 -8.78 -2.37 27.52
CA ILE A 470 -10.07 -2.98 27.80
C ILE A 470 -10.22 -4.23 26.95
N ALA A 471 -10.50 -5.38 27.57
CA ALA A 471 -10.73 -6.61 26.84
C ALA A 471 -11.98 -6.48 25.93
N THR A 472 -11.83 -6.86 24.67
CA THR A 472 -12.92 -6.86 23.69
C THR A 472 -13.84 -8.05 23.93
N SER A 473 -15.16 -7.80 23.87
CA SER A 473 -16.15 -8.84 24.13
C SER A 473 -16.13 -9.93 23.06
N VAL A 474 -15.85 -11.17 23.47
CA VAL A 474 -15.84 -12.35 22.60
C VAL A 474 -17.23 -12.62 22.02
N SER A 475 -18.29 -12.47 22.83
CA SER A 475 -19.66 -12.72 22.37
C SER A 475 -20.12 -11.67 21.34
N ALA A 476 -19.81 -10.39 21.56
CA ALA A 476 -20.11 -9.33 20.60
C ALA A 476 -19.34 -9.52 19.29
N THR A 477 -18.08 -9.93 19.38
CA THR A 477 -17.23 -10.24 18.23
C THR A 477 -17.81 -11.39 17.40
N GLN A 478 -18.25 -12.47 18.06
CA GLN A 478 -18.88 -13.60 17.36
C GLN A 478 -20.18 -13.19 16.66
N MET A 479 -21.04 -12.40 17.31
CA MET A 479 -22.27 -11.88 16.69
C MET A 479 -21.96 -11.01 15.46
N LEU A 480 -20.93 -10.17 15.53
CA LEU A 480 -20.49 -9.34 14.40
C LEU A 480 -19.93 -10.21 13.26
N GLN A 481 -19.13 -11.23 13.58
CA GLN A 481 -18.58 -12.18 12.61
C GLN A 481 -19.70 -12.87 11.83
N ASP A 482 -20.70 -13.41 12.53
CA ASP A 482 -21.83 -14.09 11.89
C ASP A 482 -22.66 -13.13 11.02
N ARG A 483 -22.81 -11.88 11.46
CA ARG A 483 -23.49 -10.83 10.70
C ARG A 483 -22.73 -10.46 9.43
N ILE A 484 -21.40 -10.30 9.49
CA ILE A 484 -20.56 -10.02 8.32
C ILE A 484 -20.60 -11.19 7.34
N GLU A 485 -20.43 -12.42 7.83
CA GLU A 485 -20.47 -13.61 6.97
C GLU A 485 -21.80 -13.73 6.23
N LYS A 486 -22.92 -13.52 6.94
CA LYS A 486 -24.26 -13.51 6.34
C LYS A 486 -24.40 -12.40 5.28
N GLN A 487 -24.02 -11.17 5.62
CA GLN A 487 -24.13 -10.02 4.71
C GLN A 487 -23.30 -10.23 3.43
N LEU A 488 -22.10 -10.79 3.55
CA LEU A 488 -21.24 -11.08 2.40
C LEU A 488 -21.83 -12.18 1.51
N LYS A 489 -22.37 -13.26 2.10
CA LYS A 489 -23.07 -14.32 1.35
C LYS A 489 -24.28 -13.76 0.60
N ASP A 490 -25.12 -12.99 1.28
CA ASP A 490 -26.31 -12.37 0.69
C ASP A 490 -25.93 -11.39 -0.45
N SER A 491 -24.85 -10.62 -0.25
CA SER A 491 -24.33 -9.70 -1.26
C SER A 491 -23.80 -10.43 -2.50
N LEU A 492 -23.03 -11.51 -2.31
CA LEU A 492 -22.51 -12.33 -3.41
C LEU A 492 -23.66 -12.96 -4.21
N MET A 493 -24.69 -13.47 -3.53
CA MET A 493 -25.90 -13.98 -4.18
C MET A 493 -26.63 -12.88 -4.97
N LYS A 494 -26.73 -11.67 -4.40
CA LYS A 494 -27.36 -10.51 -5.06
C LYS A 494 -26.59 -10.03 -6.30
N TRP A 495 -25.26 -10.11 -6.29
CA TRP A 495 -24.44 -9.74 -7.44
C TRP A 495 -24.58 -10.73 -8.60
N ARG A 496 -24.81 -12.01 -8.30
CA ARG A 496 -24.99 -13.09 -9.29
C ARG A 496 -26.45 -13.25 -9.73
N LYS A 497 -27.01 -12.25 -10.40
CA LYS A 497 -28.44 -12.22 -10.78
C LYS A 497 -28.86 -13.37 -11.73
N THR A 498 -27.95 -13.87 -12.55
CA THR A 498 -28.21 -14.82 -13.64
C THR A 498 -27.84 -16.26 -13.30
N SER A 499 -27.06 -16.49 -12.24
CA SER A 499 -26.49 -17.80 -11.93
C SER A 499 -26.75 -18.20 -10.49
N ARG A 500 -27.07 -19.47 -10.27
CA ARG A 500 -27.20 -20.01 -8.92
C ARG A 500 -25.86 -19.93 -8.19
N THR A 501 -25.90 -19.57 -6.91
CA THR A 501 -24.73 -19.60 -6.03
C THR A 501 -24.80 -20.88 -5.19
N LEU A 502 -23.90 -21.83 -5.48
CA LEU A 502 -23.76 -23.06 -4.69
C LEU A 502 -22.70 -22.85 -3.61
N TRP A 503 -22.95 -23.35 -2.40
CA TRP A 503 -22.03 -23.19 -1.27
C TRP A 503 -21.41 -24.54 -0.89
N ASN A 504 -20.09 -24.67 -1.04
CA ASN A 504 -19.36 -25.86 -0.62
C ASN A 504 -19.14 -25.85 0.91
N ARG A 505 -19.99 -26.58 1.64
CA ARG A 505 -19.97 -26.59 3.11
C ARG A 505 -18.67 -27.17 3.70
N TYR A 506 -18.10 -28.18 3.05
CA TYR A 506 -16.87 -28.82 3.49
C TYR A 506 -15.70 -27.83 3.41
N CYS A 507 -15.54 -27.17 2.26
CA CYS A 507 -14.53 -26.13 2.08
C CYS A 507 -14.73 -24.98 3.06
N ILE A 508 -15.96 -24.48 3.28
CA ILE A 508 -16.24 -23.42 4.27
C ILE A 508 -15.75 -23.83 5.67
N ALA A 509 -15.99 -25.07 6.09
CA ALA A 509 -15.55 -25.56 7.39
C ALA A 509 -14.01 -25.60 7.50
N THR A 510 -13.31 -26.00 6.44
CA THR A 510 -11.85 -25.99 6.39
C THR A 510 -11.29 -24.56 6.40
N LEU A 511 -11.81 -23.66 5.56
CA LEU A 511 -11.37 -22.27 5.52
C LEU A 511 -11.52 -21.57 6.88
N ARG A 512 -12.62 -21.82 7.59
CA ARG A 512 -12.85 -21.26 8.93
C ARG A 512 -11.80 -21.71 9.96
N LYS A 513 -11.29 -22.94 9.85
CA LYS A 513 -10.23 -23.45 10.74
C LYS A 513 -8.87 -22.80 10.46
N LEU A 514 -8.62 -22.43 9.21
CA LEU A 514 -7.34 -21.84 8.77
C LEU A 514 -7.20 -20.36 9.15
N LEU A 515 -8.31 -19.61 9.18
CA LEU A 515 -8.28 -18.16 9.39
C LEU A 515 -7.58 -17.70 10.70
N PRO A 516 -7.80 -18.33 11.87
CA PRO A 516 -7.07 -17.96 13.08
C PRO A 516 -5.56 -18.18 12.96
N ALA A 517 -5.13 -19.25 12.29
CA ALA A 517 -3.70 -19.53 12.09
C ALA A 517 -3.03 -18.48 11.20
N LEU A 518 -3.76 -17.94 10.20
CA LEU A 518 -3.28 -16.83 9.37
C LEU A 518 -3.04 -15.56 10.19
N GLU A 519 -3.93 -15.22 11.13
CA GLU A 519 -3.70 -14.07 12.02
C GLU A 519 -2.43 -14.27 12.88
N HIS A 520 -2.28 -15.44 13.51
CA HIS A 520 -1.10 -15.70 14.36
C HIS A 520 0.21 -15.72 13.56
N ALA A 521 0.18 -16.14 12.30
CA ALA A 521 1.35 -16.11 11.43
C ALA A 521 1.81 -14.67 11.12
N MET A 522 0.90 -13.69 11.09
CA MET A 522 1.23 -12.27 10.92
C MET A 522 2.06 -11.72 12.09
N TRP A 523 1.99 -12.33 13.28
CA TRP A 523 2.68 -11.83 14.48
C TRP A 523 4.17 -12.13 14.51
N ASN A 524 4.63 -13.09 13.70
CA ASN A 524 6.01 -13.57 13.70
C ASN A 524 6.73 -13.30 12.37
N SER A 525 6.12 -12.54 11.46
CA SER A 525 6.60 -12.34 10.08
C SER A 525 7.01 -13.65 9.38
N GLN A 526 6.35 -14.77 9.73
CA GLN A 526 6.59 -16.05 9.08
C GLN A 526 5.92 -16.07 7.71
N ASN A 527 6.53 -16.72 6.73
CA ASN A 527 5.92 -16.93 5.42
C ASN A 527 4.56 -17.63 5.58
N LEU A 528 3.48 -16.88 5.38
CA LEU A 528 2.10 -17.32 5.57
C LEU A 528 1.66 -18.38 4.56
N SER A 529 2.41 -18.57 3.48
CA SER A 529 2.37 -19.76 2.62
C SER A 529 3.00 -20.98 3.33
N SER A 530 2.62 -21.20 4.58
CA SER A 530 3.14 -22.34 5.34
C SER A 530 2.71 -23.64 4.65
N PRO A 531 3.59 -24.65 4.55
CA PRO A 531 3.25 -25.94 3.95
C PRO A 531 2.02 -26.58 4.60
N ASN A 532 1.77 -26.27 5.88
CA ASN A 532 0.62 -26.72 6.64
C ASN A 532 -0.73 -26.21 6.05
N HIS A 533 -0.78 -24.96 5.57
CA HIS A 533 -2.00 -24.40 4.97
C HIS A 533 -2.41 -25.14 3.70
N ILE A 534 -1.45 -25.40 2.82
CA ILE A 534 -1.70 -26.16 1.58
C ILE A 534 -2.05 -27.61 1.93
N GLN A 535 -1.39 -28.22 2.92
CA GLN A 535 -1.68 -29.58 3.38
C GLN A 535 -3.13 -29.75 3.84
N GLU A 536 -3.68 -28.83 4.62
CA GLU A 536 -5.09 -28.90 5.03
C GLU A 536 -6.08 -28.81 3.86
N LEU A 537 -5.68 -28.14 2.77
CA LEU A 537 -6.47 -28.02 1.54
C LEU A 537 -6.18 -29.13 0.51
N GLN A 538 -5.17 -29.99 0.69
CA GLN A 538 -4.74 -30.97 -0.31
C GLN A 538 -5.87 -31.88 -0.79
N HIS A 539 -6.71 -32.37 0.13
CA HIS A 539 -7.83 -33.24 -0.22
C HIS A 539 -8.85 -32.54 -1.14
N ILE A 540 -9.08 -31.24 -0.93
CA ILE A 540 -9.96 -30.43 -1.78
C ILE A 540 -9.28 -30.14 -3.11
N LEU A 541 -8.00 -29.74 -3.08
CA LEU A 541 -7.21 -29.41 -4.27
C LEU A 541 -7.00 -30.61 -5.22
N GLY A 542 -7.04 -31.84 -4.69
CA GLY A 542 -7.00 -33.06 -5.49
C GLY A 542 -8.29 -33.35 -6.26
N SER A 543 -9.45 -32.95 -5.72
CA SER A 543 -10.76 -33.21 -6.34
C SER A 543 -11.34 -32.02 -7.10
N HIS A 544 -10.90 -30.80 -6.77
CA HIS A 544 -11.40 -29.56 -7.34
C HIS A 544 -10.23 -28.68 -7.81
N LYS A 545 -10.45 -27.94 -8.90
CA LYS A 545 -9.67 -26.76 -9.23
C LYS A 545 -10.21 -25.61 -8.38
N MET A 546 -9.33 -24.98 -7.61
CA MET A 546 -9.71 -23.95 -6.64
C MET A 546 -8.96 -22.65 -6.92
N CYS A 547 -9.70 -21.55 -6.95
CA CYS A 547 -9.15 -20.19 -7.03
C CYS A 547 -9.77 -19.34 -5.93
N GLY A 548 -8.94 -18.66 -5.15
CA GLY A 548 -9.39 -17.92 -3.97
C GLY A 548 -8.24 -17.42 -3.12
N PHE A 549 -8.57 -16.61 -2.13
CA PHE A 549 -7.60 -15.90 -1.30
C PHE A 549 -8.25 -15.42 0.00
N PRO A 550 -7.48 -15.31 1.09
CA PRO A 550 -7.86 -14.57 2.28
C PRO A 550 -7.51 -13.09 2.13
N ILE A 551 -8.43 -12.22 2.54
CA ILE A 551 -8.22 -10.77 2.67
C ILE A 551 -8.23 -10.44 4.16
N ASN A 552 -7.33 -9.57 4.58
CA ASN A 552 -7.30 -9.02 5.92
C ASN A 552 -7.43 -7.50 5.88
N LEU A 553 -8.31 -6.95 6.71
CA LEU A 553 -8.52 -5.52 6.86
C LEU A 553 -8.92 -5.14 8.29
N PRO A 554 -8.58 -3.93 8.75
CA PRO A 554 -9.14 -3.38 9.99
C PRO A 554 -10.66 -3.17 9.83
N TYR A 555 -11.42 -3.42 10.89
CA TYR A 555 -12.86 -3.13 10.87
C TYR A 555 -13.11 -1.61 10.95
N THR A 556 -13.76 -1.06 9.93
CA THR A 556 -14.28 0.31 9.95
C THR A 556 -15.81 0.29 9.94
N ASN A 557 -16.39 -0.28 8.88
CA ASN A 557 -17.83 -0.46 8.73
C ASN A 557 -18.12 -1.65 7.81
N MET A 558 -19.39 -2.08 7.78
CA MET A 558 -19.83 -3.21 6.95
C MET A 558 -19.66 -2.96 5.45
N GLU A 559 -19.87 -1.72 5.00
CA GLU A 559 -19.85 -1.36 3.57
C GLU A 559 -18.44 -1.50 2.99
N ALA A 560 -17.42 -1.07 3.73
CA ALA A 560 -16.02 -1.20 3.34
C ALA A 560 -15.63 -2.66 3.10
N ILE A 561 -16.08 -3.59 3.95
CA ILE A 561 -15.80 -5.04 3.80
C ILE A 561 -16.51 -5.59 2.55
N VAL A 562 -17.78 -5.22 2.36
CA VAL A 562 -18.58 -5.63 1.20
C VAL A 562 -17.97 -5.10 -0.10
N GLU A 563 -17.53 -3.84 -0.12
CA GLU A 563 -16.86 -3.21 -1.25
C GLU A 563 -15.52 -3.89 -1.55
N ALA A 564 -14.68 -4.14 -0.54
CA ALA A 564 -13.42 -4.84 -0.69
C ALA A 564 -13.61 -6.23 -1.31
N MET A 565 -14.60 -7.00 -0.85
CA MET A 565 -14.92 -8.30 -1.45
C MET A 565 -15.44 -8.16 -2.88
N LYS A 566 -16.32 -7.19 -3.15
CA LYS A 566 -16.87 -6.95 -4.49
C LYS A 566 -15.75 -6.64 -5.49
N ALA A 567 -14.80 -5.80 -5.07
CA ALA A 567 -13.70 -5.33 -5.89
C ALA A 567 -12.77 -6.46 -6.36
N THR A 568 -12.70 -7.57 -5.61
CA THR A 568 -11.95 -8.77 -6.03
C THR A 568 -12.57 -9.51 -7.21
N GLY A 569 -13.78 -9.18 -7.62
CA GLY A 569 -14.41 -9.74 -8.81
C GLY A 569 -14.73 -11.24 -8.77
N VAL A 570 -14.59 -11.91 -7.62
CA VAL A 570 -14.86 -13.36 -7.49
C VAL A 570 -16.29 -13.76 -7.92
N HIS A 571 -17.24 -12.83 -7.81
CA HIS A 571 -18.63 -13.02 -8.21
C HIS A 571 -18.85 -13.10 -9.72
N TYR A 572 -17.88 -12.68 -10.55
CA TYR A 572 -17.94 -12.77 -12.02
C TYR A 572 -17.70 -14.17 -12.58
N ASN A 573 -17.40 -15.18 -11.74
CA ASN A 573 -17.20 -16.55 -12.23
C ASN A 573 -18.53 -17.18 -12.68
N GLU A 574 -18.82 -17.16 -13.98
CA GLU A 574 -20.07 -17.66 -14.55
C GLU A 574 -20.04 -19.16 -14.91
N ASN A 575 -19.06 -19.93 -14.42
CA ASN A 575 -19.04 -21.37 -14.67
C ASN A 575 -20.31 -22.04 -14.08
N PRO A 576 -21.05 -22.87 -14.85
CA PRO A 576 -22.29 -23.48 -14.39
C PRO A 576 -22.08 -24.44 -13.19
N ASP A 577 -20.92 -25.06 -13.09
CA ASP A 577 -20.56 -26.03 -12.05
C ASP A 577 -19.77 -25.39 -10.89
N VAL A 578 -19.69 -24.05 -10.83
CA VAL A 578 -18.93 -23.37 -9.78
C VAL A 578 -19.62 -23.49 -8.43
N GLU A 579 -18.82 -23.87 -7.43
CA GLU A 579 -19.18 -23.77 -6.03
C GLU A 579 -18.35 -22.68 -5.36
N PHE A 580 -18.96 -21.94 -4.43
CA PHE A 580 -18.29 -20.92 -3.63
C PHE A 580 -18.07 -21.40 -2.20
N ALA A 581 -16.98 -20.94 -1.61
CA ALA A 581 -16.72 -21.05 -0.19
C ALA A 581 -16.38 -19.67 0.36
N LEU A 582 -17.07 -19.28 1.43
CA LEU A 582 -16.84 -18.03 2.15
C LEU A 582 -16.85 -18.29 3.64
N ALA A 583 -15.77 -17.89 4.31
CA ALA A 583 -15.62 -17.92 5.76
C ALA A 583 -15.10 -16.57 6.26
N VAL A 584 -15.58 -16.15 7.43
CA VAL A 584 -15.13 -14.93 8.10
C VAL A 584 -14.60 -15.29 9.48
N TYR A 585 -13.52 -14.62 9.88
CA TYR A 585 -12.98 -14.67 11.23
C TYR A 585 -12.66 -13.25 11.68
N ILE A 586 -13.04 -12.90 12.91
CA ILE A 586 -12.62 -11.64 13.52
C ILE A 586 -11.72 -11.95 14.70
N HIS A 587 -10.48 -11.44 14.65
CA HIS A 587 -9.59 -11.47 15.80
C HIS A 587 -9.82 -10.21 16.67
N PRO A 588 -10.26 -10.36 17.93
CA PRO A 588 -10.48 -9.24 18.83
C PRO A 588 -9.18 -8.87 19.56
N PHE A 589 -8.56 -7.75 19.17
CA PHE A 589 -7.52 -7.13 19.98
C PHE A 589 -8.15 -6.30 21.11
N PRO A 590 -7.38 -5.87 22.13
CA PRO A 590 -7.89 -4.95 23.15
C PRO A 590 -8.44 -3.64 22.58
N ASN A 591 -9.29 -2.98 23.34
CA ASN A 591 -9.94 -1.70 23.05
C ASN A 591 -10.91 -1.73 21.84
N ASN A 592 -11.47 -2.89 21.51
CA ASN A 592 -12.32 -3.10 20.32
C ASN A 592 -11.60 -2.84 18.99
N VAL A 593 -10.27 -2.98 18.95
CA VAL A 593 -9.52 -3.06 17.69
C VAL A 593 -9.79 -4.45 17.08
N LEU A 594 -10.29 -4.49 15.85
CA LEU A 594 -10.75 -5.74 15.22
C LEU A 594 -10.03 -5.99 13.89
N SER A 595 -9.37 -7.14 13.80
CA SER A 595 -8.81 -7.65 12.54
C SER A 595 -9.83 -8.57 11.87
N VAL A 596 -10.32 -8.18 10.70
CA VAL A 596 -11.33 -8.93 9.95
C VAL A 596 -10.65 -9.71 8.84
N TRP A 597 -10.80 -11.03 8.88
CA TRP A 597 -10.39 -11.92 7.82
C TRP A 597 -11.61 -12.41 7.03
N VAL A 598 -11.53 -12.29 5.71
CA VAL A 598 -12.51 -12.84 4.78
C VAL A 598 -11.78 -13.79 3.85
N TYR A 599 -12.10 -15.08 3.91
CA TYR A 599 -11.59 -16.06 2.95
C TYR A 599 -12.69 -16.38 1.94
N VAL A 600 -12.45 -16.02 0.68
CA VAL A 600 -13.34 -16.36 -0.43
C VAL A 600 -12.64 -17.26 -1.44
N ALA A 601 -13.35 -18.27 -1.91
CA ALA A 601 -12.87 -19.17 -2.95
C ALA A 601 -13.99 -19.63 -3.88
N SER A 602 -13.61 -19.92 -5.11
CA SER A 602 -14.40 -20.60 -6.14
C SER A 602 -13.77 -21.95 -6.44
N LEU A 603 -14.61 -22.97 -6.57
CA LEU A 603 -14.23 -24.36 -6.79
C LEU A 603 -14.96 -24.88 -8.02
N ILE A 604 -14.24 -25.61 -8.86
CA ILE A 604 -14.80 -26.35 -10.00
C ILE A 604 -14.29 -27.77 -9.89
N LYS A 605 -15.17 -28.75 -9.95
CA LYS A 605 -14.79 -30.16 -9.84
C LYS A 605 -13.86 -30.54 -11.00
N ARG A 606 -12.77 -31.25 -10.72
CA ARG A 606 -11.91 -31.81 -11.77
C ARG A 606 -12.68 -32.94 -12.47
N ARG A 607 -12.67 -32.96 -13.81
CA ARG A 607 -13.26 -34.03 -14.61
C ARG A 607 -12.36 -35.25 -14.64
#